data_AF-A0A193BSR5-F1
#
_entry.id   AF-A0A193BSR5-F1
#
_cell.length_a   1.000
_cell.length_b   1.000
_cell.length_c   1.000
_cell.angle_alpha   90.00
_cell.angle_beta   90.00
_cell.angle_gamma   90.00
#
_symmetry.space_group_name_H-M   'P 1'
#
loop_
_entity.id
_entity.type
_entity.pdbx_description
1 polymer ?
#
loop_
_entity_poly.entity_id
_entity_poly.type
_entity_poly.pdbx_seq_one_letter_code
_entity_poly.pdbx_strand_id
1 'polypeptide(L)'
;MSQNQSSATAIGAAVLAFLCGMRCLSEAGAFGVQLALLEASPPYFVGAAWNGVLAVTLFVGGVLLLLRKPLGRVLIVAGTALALAVSVLANGEIQTYFFATVDGQPLVKDDVVAFMVFATAVSALVLSVIRPTSDWLEGKRREDEEPPKQDRLPGW
;
A
#
# COMPACT_ATOMS: atom_id res chain seq x y z
N MET A 1 0.35 13.25 -24.16
CA MET A 1 0.99 13.46 -22.84
C MET A 1 0.32 12.70 -21.68
N SER A 2 -0.97 12.33 -21.75
CA SER A 2 -1.68 11.69 -20.63
C SER A 2 -1.20 10.27 -20.26
N GLN A 3 -0.65 9.49 -21.20
CA GLN A 3 -0.23 8.11 -20.94
C GLN A 3 0.96 8.00 -19.97
N ASN A 4 1.90 8.95 -20.02
CA ASN A 4 3.03 9.01 -19.08
C ASN A 4 2.60 9.42 -17.66
N GLN A 5 1.54 10.23 -17.53
CA GLN A 5 0.99 10.59 -16.21
C GLN A 5 0.24 9.42 -15.57
N SER A 6 -0.51 8.65 -16.36
CA SER A 6 -1.24 7.47 -15.90
C SER A 6 -0.31 6.33 -15.47
N SER A 7 0.80 6.09 -16.20
CA SER A 7 1.82 5.13 -15.77
C SER A 7 2.62 5.60 -14.55
N ALA A 8 2.97 6.89 -14.48
CA ALA A 8 3.69 7.45 -13.33
C ALA A 8 2.88 7.36 -12.03
N THR A 9 1.57 7.57 -12.10
CA THR A 9 0.66 7.47 -10.93
C THR A 9 0.51 6.03 -10.44
N ALA A 10 0.40 5.05 -11.34
CA ALA A 10 0.36 3.63 -10.97
C ALA A 10 1.68 3.17 -10.34
N ILE A 11 2.83 3.56 -10.90
CA ILE A 11 4.15 3.25 -10.32
C ILE A 11 4.29 3.92 -8.95
N GLY A 12 3.87 5.18 -8.82
CA GLY A 12 3.86 5.90 -7.54
C GLY A 12 3.03 5.18 -6.48
N ALA A 13 1.83 4.71 -6.84
CA ALA A 13 0.98 3.94 -5.91
C ALA A 13 1.66 2.64 -5.46
N ALA A 14 2.32 1.91 -6.36
CA ALA A 14 3.07 0.70 -6.01
C ALA A 14 4.25 0.99 -5.08
N VAL A 15 5.03 2.05 -5.35
CA VAL A 15 6.16 2.44 -4.51
C VAL A 15 5.69 2.83 -3.11
N LEU A 16 4.63 3.64 -3.00
CA LEU A 16 4.08 4.03 -1.71
C LEU A 16 3.48 2.84 -0.95
N ALA A 17 2.87 1.89 -1.65
CA ALA A 17 2.41 0.64 -1.06
C ALA A 17 3.58 -0.19 -0.51
N PHE A 18 4.71 -0.27 -1.22
CA PHE A 18 5.91 -0.94 -0.70
C PHE A 18 6.51 -0.22 0.50
N LEU A 19 6.58 1.11 0.49
CA LEU A 19 7.03 1.90 1.64
C LEU A 19 6.15 1.64 2.87
N CYS A 20 4.83 1.62 2.69
CA CYS A 20 3.87 1.30 3.74
C CYS A 20 4.02 -0.15 4.21
N GLY A 21 4.17 -1.10 3.29
CA GLY A 21 4.40 -2.52 3.60
C GLY A 21 5.70 -2.76 4.36
N MET A 22 6.79 -2.07 4.01
CA MET A 22 8.06 -2.14 4.75
C MET A 22 7.90 -1.64 6.19
N ARG A 23 7.08 -0.61 6.43
CA ARG A 23 6.78 -0.16 7.77
C ARG A 23 6.04 -1.24 8.57
N CYS A 24 4.96 -1.81 8.02
CA CYS A 24 4.25 -2.91 8.67
C CYS A 24 5.20 -4.10 8.93
N LEU A 25 6.10 -4.41 7.99
CA LEU A 25 7.09 -5.47 8.18
C LEU A 25 8.06 -5.15 9.34
N SER A 26 8.49 -3.89 9.48
CA SER A 26 9.34 -3.46 10.60
C SER A 26 8.64 -3.59 11.96
N GLU A 27 7.34 -3.31 12.02
CA GLU A 27 6.53 -3.49 13.23
C GLU A 27 6.32 -4.97 13.55
N ALA A 28 6.00 -5.79 12.54
CA ALA A 28 5.88 -7.23 12.69
C ALA A 28 7.19 -7.87 13.18
N GLY A 29 8.33 -7.42 12.65
CA GLY A 29 9.65 -7.84 13.10
C GLY A 29 9.93 -7.44 14.54
N ALA A 30 9.59 -6.21 14.94
CA ALA A 30 9.75 -5.76 16.32
C ALA A 30 8.88 -6.55 17.31
N PHE A 31 7.63 -6.85 16.96
CA PHE A 31 6.78 -7.75 17.76
C PHE A 31 7.31 -9.18 17.80
N GLY A 32 7.86 -9.68 16.70
CA GLY A 32 8.51 -10.99 16.63
C GLY A 32 9.74 -11.10 17.54
N VAL A 33 10.57 -10.04 17.59
CA VAL A 33 11.71 -9.96 18.52
C VAL A 33 11.22 -9.92 19.97
N GLN A 34 10.15 -9.18 20.27
CA GLN A 34 9.55 -9.15 21.60
C GLN A 34 8.99 -10.51 22.02
N LEU A 35 8.34 -11.23 21.11
CA LEU A 35 7.91 -12.62 21.34
C LEU A 35 9.06 -13.59 21.59
N ALA A 36 10.22 -13.33 20.98
CA ALA A 36 11.40 -14.20 21.12
C ALA A 36 12.22 -13.91 22.38
N LEU A 37 12.22 -12.67 22.87
CA LEU A 37 13.05 -12.22 23.99
C LEU A 37 12.27 -11.99 25.29
N LEU A 38 10.97 -11.68 25.22
CA LEU A 38 10.08 -11.51 26.37
C LEU A 38 9.07 -12.66 26.43
N GLU A 39 8.43 -12.83 27.58
CA GLU A 39 7.35 -13.81 27.74
C GLU A 39 6.23 -13.56 26.71
N ALA A 40 5.71 -14.66 26.16
CA ALA A 40 4.72 -14.65 25.08
C ALA A 40 3.40 -14.02 25.56
N SER A 41 3.30 -12.70 25.40
CA SER A 41 2.09 -11.95 25.71
C SER A 41 1.15 -11.94 24.50
N PRO A 42 -0.17 -12.20 24.69
CA PRO A 42 -1.18 -12.12 23.63
C PRO A 42 -1.11 -10.88 22.71
N PRO A 43 -0.89 -9.64 23.22
CA PRO A 43 -0.76 -8.44 22.38
C PRO A 43 0.35 -8.52 21.33
N TYR A 44 1.48 -9.16 21.64
CA TYR A 44 2.60 -9.24 20.68
C TYR A 44 2.28 -10.17 19.52
N PHE A 45 1.54 -11.26 19.79
CA PHE A 45 1.10 -12.17 18.74
C PHE A 45 0.10 -11.50 17.79
N VAL A 46 -0.88 -10.78 18.35
CA VAL A 46 -1.87 -10.05 17.56
C VAL A 46 -1.20 -8.97 16.71
N GLY A 47 -0.28 -8.19 17.30
CA GLY A 47 0.47 -7.15 16.60
C GLY A 47 1.36 -7.68 15.48
N ALA A 48 2.08 -8.78 15.73
CA ALA A 48 2.91 -9.45 14.73
C ALA A 48 2.06 -10.00 13.57
N ALA A 49 0.98 -10.70 13.87
CA ALA A 49 0.10 -11.29 12.86
C ALA A 49 -0.58 -10.19 12.02
N TRP A 50 -1.12 -9.15 12.67
CA TRP A 50 -1.80 -8.05 12.00
C TRP A 50 -0.87 -7.28 11.05
N ASN A 51 0.29 -6.87 11.56
CA ASN A 51 1.27 -6.14 10.76
C ASN A 51 1.87 -7.03 9.65
N GLY A 52 2.03 -8.34 9.91
CA GLY A 52 2.42 -9.30 8.89
C GLY A 52 1.40 -9.40 7.76
N VAL A 53 0.11 -9.50 8.09
CA VAL A 53 -0.99 -9.53 7.11
C VAL A 53 -1.02 -8.24 6.30
N LEU A 54 -0.89 -7.07 6.94
CA LEU A 54 -0.83 -5.79 6.24
C LEU A 54 0.37 -5.70 5.30
N ALA A 55 1.55 -6.11 5.76
CA ALA A 55 2.75 -6.14 4.92
C ALA A 55 2.54 -7.02 3.69
N VAL A 56 2.08 -8.25 3.87
CA VAL A 56 1.80 -9.17 2.75
C VAL A 56 0.77 -8.58 1.80
N THR A 57 -0.32 -8.02 2.32
CA THR A 57 -1.39 -7.41 1.53
C THR A 57 -0.86 -6.26 0.67
N LEU A 58 -0.01 -5.40 1.23
CA LEU A 58 0.56 -4.24 0.54
C LEU A 58 1.64 -4.64 -0.47
N PHE A 59 2.51 -5.60 -0.13
CA PHE A 59 3.52 -6.13 -1.05
C PHE A 59 2.88 -6.86 -2.22
N VAL A 60 1.94 -7.77 -1.95
CA VAL A 60 1.20 -8.51 -2.99
C VAL A 60 0.36 -7.54 -3.82
N GLY A 61 -0.30 -6.58 -3.19
CA GLY A 61 -1.04 -5.51 -3.86
C GLY A 61 -0.16 -4.69 -4.81
N GLY A 62 1.01 -4.25 -4.33
CA GLY A 62 2.02 -3.53 -5.12
C GLY A 62 2.51 -4.33 -6.32
N VAL A 63 2.87 -5.60 -6.13
CA VAL A 63 3.30 -6.49 -7.22
C VAL A 63 2.18 -6.70 -8.23
N LEU A 64 0.96 -7.01 -7.77
CA LEU A 64 -0.19 -7.21 -8.67
C LEU A 64 -0.55 -5.94 -9.44
N LEU A 65 -0.39 -4.76 -8.83
CA LEU A 65 -0.56 -3.48 -9.50
C LEU A 65 0.48 -3.34 -10.62
N LEU A 66 1.77 -3.61 -10.36
CA LEU A 66 2.81 -3.58 -11.39
C LEU A 66 2.56 -4.58 -12.53
N LEU A 67 1.95 -5.72 -12.22
CA LEU A 67 1.50 -6.73 -13.20
C LEU A 67 0.21 -6.35 -13.93
N ARG A 68 -0.28 -5.11 -13.79
CA ARG A 68 -1.54 -4.60 -14.37
C ARG A 68 -2.78 -5.40 -13.96
N LYS A 69 -2.79 -6.02 -12.78
CA LYS A 69 -3.96 -6.76 -12.28
C LYS A 69 -4.86 -5.84 -11.44
N PRO A 70 -6.18 -5.79 -11.73
CA PRO A 70 -7.11 -4.92 -11.00
C PRO A 70 -7.22 -5.29 -9.52
N LEU A 71 -6.96 -6.55 -9.19
CA LEU A 71 -6.92 -7.05 -7.82
C LEU A 71 -5.84 -6.34 -6.98
N GLY A 72 -4.72 -5.92 -7.58
CA GLY A 72 -3.65 -5.22 -6.88
C GLY A 72 -4.10 -3.87 -6.32
N ARG A 73 -4.93 -3.15 -7.08
CA ARG A 73 -5.53 -1.89 -6.62
C ARG A 73 -6.42 -2.10 -5.41
N VAL A 74 -7.28 -3.12 -5.44
CA VAL A 74 -8.19 -3.43 -4.32
C VAL A 74 -7.40 -3.78 -3.06
N LEU A 75 -6.33 -4.58 -3.19
CA LEU A 75 -5.45 -4.95 -2.09
C LEU A 75 -4.74 -3.72 -1.48
N ILE A 76 -4.21 -2.81 -2.31
CA ILE A 76 -3.58 -1.57 -1.81
C ILE A 76 -4.60 -0.69 -1.10
N VAL A 77 -5.79 -0.48 -1.68
CA VAL A 77 -6.86 0.33 -1.07
C VAL A 77 -7.29 -0.28 0.26
N ALA A 78 -7.59 -1.57 0.28
CA ALA A 78 -8.02 -2.27 1.48
C ALA A 78 -6.93 -2.24 2.56
N GLY A 79 -5.69 -2.59 2.21
CA GLY A 79 -4.57 -2.61 3.16
C GLY A 79 -4.26 -1.23 3.74
N THR A 80 -4.23 -0.18 2.91
CA THR A 80 -3.97 1.19 3.37
C THR A 80 -5.13 1.76 4.20
N ALA A 81 -6.38 1.51 3.81
CA ALA A 81 -7.55 1.93 4.59
C ALA A 81 -7.60 1.25 5.96
N LEU A 82 -7.30 -0.05 6.01
CA LEU A 82 -7.27 -0.83 7.25
C LEU A 82 -6.15 -0.34 8.18
N ALA A 83 -4.97 -0.06 7.62
CA ALA A 83 -3.84 0.50 8.37
C ALA A 83 -4.20 1.87 8.98
N LEU A 84 -4.84 2.76 8.20
CA LEU A 84 -5.29 4.07 8.69
C LEU A 84 -6.36 3.95 9.77
N ALA A 85 -7.34 3.06 9.59
CA ALA A 85 -8.40 2.85 10.57
C ALA A 85 -7.83 2.41 11.92
N VAL A 86 -6.86 1.49 11.91
CA VAL A 86 -6.18 1.05 13.14
C VAL A 86 -5.37 2.17 13.77
N SER A 87 -4.64 2.96 12.98
CA SER A 87 -3.89 4.11 13.50
C SER A 87 -4.78 5.14 14.20
N VAL A 88 -6.04 5.30 13.78
CA VAL A 88 -7.00 6.22 14.41
C VAL A 88 -7.68 5.59 15.63
N LEU A 89 -7.99 4.28 15.57
CA LEU A 89 -8.71 3.57 16.62
C LEU A 89 -7.81 3.15 17.79
N ALA A 90 -6.51 3.00 17.56
CA ALA A 90 -5.54 2.59 18.57
C ALA A 90 -5.28 3.73 19.57
N ASN A 91 -6.13 3.83 20.59
CA ASN A 91 -5.96 4.72 21.73
C ASN A 91 -5.72 3.92 23.02
N GLY A 92 -4.88 4.43 23.92
CA GLY A 92 -4.62 3.84 25.23
C GLY A 92 -4.03 2.42 25.15
N GLU A 93 -4.53 1.49 25.95
CA GLU A 93 -4.05 0.10 26.01
C GLU A 93 -4.19 -0.67 24.68
N ILE A 94 -5.08 -0.23 23.79
CA ILE A 94 -5.26 -0.87 22.48
C ILE A 94 -4.02 -0.64 21.60
N GLN A 95 -3.26 0.43 21.85
CA GLN A 95 -2.05 0.77 21.09
C GLN A 95 -1.00 -0.34 21.16
N THR A 96 -0.86 -1.03 22.30
CA THR A 96 0.14 -2.09 22.49
C THR A 96 -0.13 -3.34 21.65
N TYR A 97 -1.34 -3.48 21.12
CA TYR A 97 -1.71 -4.58 20.23
C TYR A 97 -1.34 -4.31 18.77
N PHE A 98 -1.11 -3.05 18.39
CA PHE A 98 -0.93 -2.67 16.99
C PHE A 98 0.42 -2.00 16.74
N PHE A 99 1.00 -1.31 17.73
CA PHE A 99 2.27 -0.62 17.63
C PHE A 99 3.30 -1.21 18.58
N ALA A 100 4.43 -1.66 18.01
CA ALA A 100 5.51 -2.24 18.80
C ALA A 100 6.25 -1.17 19.63
N THR A 101 6.56 -1.50 20.89
CA THR A 101 7.37 -0.66 21.79
C THR A 101 8.71 -1.31 22.09
N VAL A 102 9.83 -0.64 21.80
CA VAL A 102 11.18 -1.11 22.15
C VAL A 102 11.66 -0.32 23.36
N ASP A 103 12.08 -1.00 24.42
CA ASP A 103 12.51 -0.40 25.70
C ASP A 103 11.48 0.58 26.32
N GLY A 104 10.19 0.22 26.24
CA GLY A 104 9.09 1.05 26.75
C GLY A 104 8.81 2.30 25.91
N GLN A 105 9.42 2.41 24.73
CA GLN A 105 9.26 3.54 23.82
C GLN A 105 8.63 3.07 22.50
N PRO A 106 7.69 3.83 21.90
CA PRO A 106 7.12 3.46 20.62
C PRO A 106 8.20 3.46 19.53
N LEU A 107 8.15 2.46 18.65
CA LEU A 107 9.12 2.29 17.55
C LEU A 107 9.15 3.51 16.61
N VAL A 108 8.04 4.26 16.53
CA VAL A 108 7.98 5.60 15.92
C VAL A 108 7.76 6.59 17.05
N LYS A 109 8.86 7.27 17.42
CA LYS A 109 8.92 8.25 18.50
C LYS A 109 8.66 9.67 18.03
N ASP A 110 8.89 9.91 16.75
CA ASP A 110 8.97 11.24 16.18
C ASP A 110 7.67 11.53 15.40
N ASP A 111 6.93 12.55 15.83
CA ASP A 111 5.67 12.95 15.21
C ASP A 111 5.85 13.23 13.72
N VAL A 112 7.05 13.68 13.33
CA VAL A 112 7.45 13.90 11.93
C VAL A 112 7.46 12.59 11.13
N VAL A 113 7.99 11.51 11.73
CA VAL A 113 8.05 10.19 11.08
C VAL A 113 6.65 9.58 11.01
N ALA A 114 5.86 9.70 12.08
CA ALA A 114 4.46 9.27 12.08
C ALA A 114 3.64 10.00 10.99
N PHE A 115 3.82 11.32 10.89
CA PHE A 115 3.16 12.15 9.87
C PHE A 115 3.60 11.78 8.45
N MET A 116 4.89 11.54 8.21
CA MET A 116 5.37 11.07 6.90
C MET A 116 4.76 9.73 6.52
N VAL A 117 4.67 8.78 7.45
CA VAL A 117 4.06 7.47 7.21
C VAL A 117 2.58 7.61 6.90
N PHE A 118 1.86 8.45 7.66
CA PHE A 118 0.46 8.77 7.40
C PHE A 118 0.28 9.40 6.01
N ALA A 119 1.09 10.40 5.66
CA ALA A 119 1.06 11.05 4.36
C ALA A 119 1.36 10.07 3.22
N THR A 120 2.27 9.12 3.43
CA THR A 120 2.62 8.06 2.47
C THR A 120 1.43 7.11 2.25
N ALA A 121 0.78 6.67 3.33
CA ALA A 121 -0.39 5.79 3.28
C ALA A 121 -1.59 6.48 2.61
N VAL A 122 -1.86 7.75 2.95
CA VAL A 122 -2.90 8.56 2.31
C VAL A 122 -2.59 8.77 0.84
N SER A 123 -1.33 9.06 0.49
CA SER A 123 -0.93 9.23 -0.92
C SER A 123 -1.08 7.93 -1.71
N ALA A 124 -0.72 6.79 -1.13
CA ALA A 124 -0.92 5.46 -1.73
C ALA A 124 -2.40 5.20 -1.99
N LEU A 125 -3.25 5.46 -0.98
CA LEU A 125 -4.69 5.30 -1.08
C LEU A 125 -5.25 6.21 -2.18
N VAL A 126 -4.94 7.51 -2.14
CA VAL A 126 -5.42 8.49 -3.12
C VAL A 126 -5.00 8.06 -4.53
N LEU A 127 -3.72 7.80 -4.78
CA LEU A 127 -3.20 7.40 -6.09
C LEU A 127 -3.80 6.08 -6.59
N SER A 128 -4.05 5.13 -5.69
CA SER A 128 -4.71 3.88 -6.06
C SER A 128 -6.19 4.06 -6.44
N VAL A 129 -6.85 5.11 -5.97
CA VAL A 129 -8.28 5.39 -6.22
C VAL A 129 -8.49 6.24 -7.49
N ILE A 130 -7.52 7.06 -7.91
CA ILE A 130 -7.70 7.97 -9.05
C ILE A 130 -7.89 7.18 -10.37
N ARG A 131 -8.78 7.69 -11.23
CA ARG A 131 -9.07 7.19 -12.59
C ARG A 131 -7.85 6.88 -13.50
N PRO A 132 -6.75 7.65 -13.49
CA PRO A 132 -5.57 7.33 -14.30
C PRO A 132 -5.00 5.93 -14.00
N THR A 133 -5.15 5.44 -12.76
CA THR A 133 -4.71 4.10 -12.34
C THR A 133 -5.65 3.02 -12.87
N SER A 134 -6.97 3.28 -12.94
CA SER A 134 -7.91 2.37 -13.60
C SER A 134 -7.74 2.34 -15.11
N ASP A 135 -7.54 3.50 -15.74
CA ASP A 135 -7.36 3.62 -17.19
C ASP A 135 -6.09 2.89 -17.65
N TRP A 136 -5.04 2.89 -16.82
CA TRP A 136 -3.82 2.12 -17.06
C TRP A 136 -4.03 0.61 -16.95
N LEU A 137 -4.80 0.17 -15.95
CA LEU A 137 -5.11 -1.24 -15.68
C LEU A 137 -6.01 -1.85 -16.76
N GLU A 138 -7.00 -1.09 -17.23
CA GLU A 138 -7.92 -1.49 -18.30
C GLU A 138 -7.24 -1.50 -19.68
N GLY A 139 -5.99 -1.04 -19.76
CA GLY A 139 -5.23 -1.03 -21.00
C GLY A 139 -5.92 -0.25 -22.10
N LYS A 140 -6.73 0.77 -21.74
CA LYS A 140 -7.53 1.54 -22.68
C LYS A 140 -6.60 2.28 -23.64
N ARG A 141 -6.29 1.66 -24.78
CA ARG A 141 -5.86 2.39 -25.99
C ARG A 141 -6.97 3.38 -26.27
N ARG A 142 -6.60 4.64 -26.41
CA ARG A 142 -7.53 5.66 -26.88
C ARG A 142 -8.03 5.25 -28.27
N GLU A 143 -9.32 5.46 -28.49
CA GLU A 143 -10.00 5.51 -29.80
C GLU A 143 -9.42 6.60 -30.74
N ASP A 144 -8.27 7.18 -30.39
CA ASP A 144 -7.53 8.20 -31.15
C ASP A 144 -6.44 7.58 -32.04
N GLU A 145 -6.21 6.26 -31.97
CA GLU A 145 -5.56 5.57 -33.09
C GLU A 145 -6.58 5.52 -34.23
N GLU A 146 -6.53 6.53 -35.11
CA GLU A 146 -7.09 6.41 -36.46
C GLU A 146 -6.76 5.00 -36.97
N PRO A 147 -7.75 4.25 -37.51
CA PRO A 147 -7.45 2.96 -38.12
C PRO A 147 -6.28 3.15 -39.09
N PRO A 148 -5.28 2.26 -39.07
CA PRO A 148 -4.08 2.43 -39.87
C PRO A 148 -4.50 2.74 -41.30
N LYS A 149 -3.95 3.82 -41.88
CA LYS A 149 -4.21 4.26 -43.27
C LYS A 149 -4.06 3.14 -44.32
N GLN A 150 -3.54 1.97 -43.95
CA GLN A 150 -3.49 0.76 -44.76
C GLN A 150 -4.86 0.17 -45.13
N ASP A 151 -5.95 0.51 -44.44
CA ASP A 151 -7.32 0.14 -44.87
C ASP A 151 -7.95 1.16 -45.84
N ARG A 152 -7.27 2.27 -46.15
CA ARG A 152 -7.62 3.15 -47.28
C ARG A 152 -6.87 2.72 -48.54
N LEU A 153 -6.97 1.45 -48.90
CA LEU A 153 -6.73 1.09 -50.30
C LEU A 153 -7.95 1.55 -51.11
N PRO A 154 -7.78 2.40 -52.12
CA PRO A 154 -8.84 2.62 -53.10
C PRO A 154 -8.99 1.33 -53.90
N GLY A 155 -9.87 0.44 -53.43
CA GLY A 155 -10.38 -0.65 -54.24
C GLY A 155 -11.37 -0.07 -55.24
N TRP A 156 -10.87 0.14 -56.46
CA TRP A 156 -11.58 0.18 -57.75
C TRP A 156 -12.94 0.90 -57.80
#